data_AF-A0A9W9N1G9-F1
#
_entry.id   AF-A0A9W9N1G9-F1
#
_cell.length_a   1.000
_cell.length_b   1.000
_cell.length_c   1.000
_cell.angle_alpha   90.00
_cell.angle_beta   90.00
_cell.angle_gamma   90.00
#
_symmetry.space_group_name_H-M   'P 1'
#
loop_
_entity.id
_entity.type
_entity.pdbx_description
1 polymer ?
#
loop_
_entity_poly.entity_id
_entity_poly.type
_entity_poly.pdbx_seq_one_letter_code
_entity_poly.pdbx_strand_id
1 'polypeptide(L)'
;MQLPSDFAAVNWFGCGPDESYADKRNSQKLGLYSRTPDSLFTSYEYSRENGNRAGTRWLQLMNSQGVGFVVTRVDEAGKTGDEFDFAALHYSAEDIANAAHPTDLKKREDVFLRLDAAHAGLGTARCGPATLKKYQVPCKETSFALSFTPQVPL
;
A
#
# COMPACT_ATOMS: atom_id res chain seq x y z
N MET A 1 -0.32 -2.61 -10.14
CA MET A 1 -1.39 -2.43 -11.15
C MET A 1 -1.66 -0.95 -11.33
N GLN A 2 -2.21 -0.56 -12.48
CA GLN A 2 -2.58 0.82 -12.80
C GLN A 2 -4.10 0.88 -12.90
N LEU A 3 -4.71 1.83 -12.20
CA LEU A 3 -6.15 2.04 -12.15
C LEU A 3 -6.47 3.40 -12.77
N PRO A 4 -7.62 3.55 -13.44
CA PRO A 4 -8.04 4.84 -13.98
C PRO A 4 -8.15 5.94 -12.92
N SER A 5 -8.05 7.19 -13.36
CA SER A 5 -8.04 8.38 -12.50
C SER A 5 -9.31 8.62 -11.68
N ASP A 6 -10.42 7.99 -12.05
CA ASP A 6 -11.70 8.14 -11.35
C ASP A 6 -11.76 7.38 -10.01
N PHE A 7 -10.82 6.46 -9.74
CA PHE A 7 -10.65 5.74 -8.47
C PHE A 7 -10.12 6.65 -7.35
N ALA A 8 -11.00 7.54 -6.87
CA ALA A 8 -10.66 8.58 -5.92
C ALA A 8 -10.78 8.17 -4.45
N ALA A 9 -11.44 7.04 -4.13
CA ALA A 9 -11.68 6.61 -2.75
C ALA A 9 -10.95 5.30 -2.44
N VAL A 10 -10.11 5.34 -1.40
CA VAL A 10 -9.35 4.21 -0.86
C VAL A 10 -9.77 3.99 0.58
N ASN A 11 -10.51 2.90 0.82
CA ASN A 11 -10.96 2.51 2.15
C ASN A 11 -10.27 1.21 2.56
N TRP A 12 -9.84 1.08 3.80
CA TRP A 12 -9.22 -0.16 4.26
C TRP A 12 -9.50 -0.46 5.72
N PHE A 13 -9.41 -1.73 6.07
CA PHE A 13 -9.32 -2.20 7.44
C PHE A 13 -7.92 -2.77 7.70
N GLY A 14 -7.15 -2.11 8.54
CA GLY A 14 -5.75 -2.45 8.78
C GLY A 14 -5.06 -1.44 9.69
N CYS A 15 -3.73 -1.36 9.63
CA CYS A 15 -3.00 -0.31 10.32
C CYS A 15 -3.21 1.04 9.62
N GLY A 16 -3.43 2.09 10.42
CA GLY A 16 -3.50 3.47 9.93
C GLY A 16 -3.64 4.51 11.05
N PRO A 17 -3.92 5.78 10.67
CA PRO A 17 -4.21 6.25 9.31
C PRO A 17 -2.98 6.50 8.43
N ASP A 18 -1.79 6.59 9.04
CA ASP A 18 -0.56 6.99 8.36
C ASP A 18 0.21 5.77 7.84
N GLU A 19 1.29 6.04 7.14
CA GLU A 19 2.13 4.98 6.59
C GLU A 19 2.74 4.08 7.66
N SER A 20 2.93 2.82 7.30
CA SER A 20 3.51 1.79 8.15
C SER A 20 4.30 0.76 7.37
N TYR A 21 5.29 0.19 8.03
CA TYR A 21 6.19 -0.84 7.52
C TYR A 21 6.42 -1.92 8.58
N ALA A 22 7.01 -3.04 8.21
CA ALA A 22 7.21 -4.19 9.09
C ALA A 22 7.87 -3.84 10.45
N ASP A 23 8.79 -2.87 10.46
CA ASP A 23 9.50 -2.37 11.65
C ASP A 23 9.06 -0.96 12.10
N LYS A 24 8.15 -0.30 11.38
CA LYS A 24 7.59 1.03 11.66
C LYS A 24 6.06 0.97 11.58
N ARG A 25 5.41 0.30 12.53
CA ARG A 25 3.93 0.23 12.59
C ARG A 25 3.30 0.42 13.97
N ASN A 26 4.10 0.48 15.03
CA ASN A 26 3.59 0.53 16.41
C ASN A 26 2.82 1.82 16.74
N SER A 27 3.01 2.89 15.97
CA SER A 27 2.24 4.13 16.09
C SER A 27 0.86 4.05 15.43
N GLN A 28 0.65 3.07 14.54
CA GLN A 28 -0.61 2.89 13.83
C GLN A 28 -1.58 2.04 14.65
N LYS A 29 -2.87 2.35 14.53
CA LYS A 29 -3.93 1.57 15.16
C LYS A 29 -4.60 0.67 14.13
N LEU A 30 -5.14 -0.45 14.58
CA LEU A 30 -6.06 -1.25 13.77
C LEU A 30 -7.40 -0.52 13.71
N GLY A 31 -7.91 -0.27 12.52
CA GLY A 31 -9.14 0.48 12.35
C GLY A 31 -9.63 0.54 10.92
N LEU A 32 -10.78 1.18 10.75
CA LEU A 32 -11.36 1.51 9.45
C LEU A 32 -10.91 2.91 9.06
N TYR A 33 -10.32 3.03 7.88
CA TYR A 33 -9.80 4.29 7.37
C TYR A 33 -10.27 4.54 5.95
N SER A 34 -10.39 5.81 5.59
CA SER A 34 -10.79 6.29 4.27
C SER A 34 -9.91 7.47 3.88
N ARG A 35 -9.33 7.41 2.68
CA ARG A 35 -8.42 8.42 2.12
C ARG A 35 -8.59 8.49 0.60
N THR A 36 -8.04 9.55 0.02
CA THR A 36 -7.81 9.64 -1.44
C THR A 36 -6.37 9.22 -1.75
N PRO A 37 -6.06 8.75 -2.98
CA PRO A 37 -4.69 8.45 -3.41
C PRO A 37 -3.74 9.63 -3.17
N ASP A 38 -4.22 10.87 -3.37
CA ASP A 38 -3.48 12.09 -3.07
C ASP A 38 -3.06 12.21 -1.61
N SER A 39 -3.97 11.93 -0.69
CA SER A 39 -3.70 12.04 0.76
C SER A 39 -2.86 10.89 1.32
N LEU A 40 -2.59 9.86 0.53
CA LEU A 40 -1.75 8.71 0.94
C LEU A 40 -0.26 8.94 0.66
N PHE A 41 0.09 9.94 -0.15
CA PHE A 41 1.47 10.27 -0.50
C PHE A 41 2.17 11.05 0.62
N THR A 42 3.36 10.60 1.03
CA THR A 42 4.22 11.33 1.97
C THR A 42 5.33 12.03 1.19
N SER A 43 5.34 13.37 1.22
CA SER A 43 6.33 14.19 0.52
C SER A 43 7.63 14.36 1.33
N TYR A 44 8.52 13.37 1.25
CA TYR A 44 9.88 13.46 1.80
C TYR A 44 10.78 14.40 1.00
N GLU A 45 11.76 15.09 1.63
CA GLU A 45 12.63 16.05 0.93
C GLU A 45 13.48 15.41 -0.18
N TYR A 46 13.85 14.15 0.02
CA TYR A 46 14.42 13.29 -1.00
C TYR A 46 13.41 12.20 -1.32
N SER A 47 13.00 12.09 -2.58
CA SER A 47 11.96 11.14 -3.00
C SER A 47 12.42 9.70 -2.71
N ARG A 48 11.60 8.98 -1.94
CA ARG A 48 11.81 7.60 -1.52
C ARG A 48 10.46 6.90 -1.44
N GLU A 49 10.52 5.57 -1.39
CA GLU A 49 9.39 4.71 -1.07
C GLU A 49 8.58 5.27 0.12
N ASN A 50 7.26 5.39 -0.06
CA ASN A 50 6.36 6.02 0.92
C ASN A 50 4.93 5.47 0.78
N GLY A 51 4.07 5.79 1.74
CA GLY A 51 2.63 5.54 1.59
C GLY A 51 2.18 4.10 1.84
N ASN A 52 3.09 3.18 2.19
CA ASN A 52 2.72 1.79 2.51
C ASN A 52 1.76 1.71 3.70
N ARG A 53 0.81 0.77 3.63
CA ARG A 53 -0.16 0.46 4.68
C ARG A 53 -0.04 -1.01 5.04
N ALA A 54 0.63 -1.28 6.16
CA ALA A 54 0.89 -2.63 6.60
C ALA A 54 -0.31 -3.27 7.32
N GLY A 55 -0.36 -4.59 7.36
CA GLY A 55 -1.36 -5.30 8.18
C GLY A 55 -2.80 -5.10 7.70
N THR A 56 -2.99 -4.92 6.39
CA THR A 56 -4.30 -4.71 5.77
C THR A 56 -5.03 -6.04 5.64
N ARG A 57 -6.27 -6.11 6.13
CA ARG A 57 -7.12 -7.30 6.03
C ARG A 57 -8.05 -7.23 4.83
N TRP A 58 -8.56 -6.03 4.55
CA TRP A 58 -9.27 -5.74 3.32
C TRP A 58 -8.99 -4.31 2.86
N LEU A 59 -9.01 -4.14 1.55
CA LEU A 59 -8.86 -2.87 0.85
C LEU A 59 -10.02 -2.72 -0.13
N GLN A 60 -10.61 -1.54 -0.20
CA GLN A 60 -11.63 -1.20 -1.17
C GLN A 60 -11.18 0.02 -1.95
N LEU A 61 -11.21 -0.07 -3.28
CA LEU A 61 -11.04 1.08 -4.15
C LEU A 61 -12.32 1.30 -4.94
N MET A 62 -12.80 2.54 -4.93
CA MET A 62 -14.05 2.94 -5.57
C MET A 62 -13.82 4.17 -6.44
N ASN A 63 -14.52 4.20 -7.57
CA ASN A 63 -14.62 5.40 -8.37
C ASN A 63 -15.75 6.34 -7.88
N SER A 64 -15.83 7.52 -8.49
CA SER A 64 -16.86 8.53 -8.17
C SER A 64 -18.30 8.07 -8.43
N GLN A 65 -18.50 7.03 -9.23
CA GLN A 65 -19.80 6.45 -9.54
C GLN A 65 -20.19 5.32 -8.57
N GLY A 66 -19.34 4.99 -7.59
CA GLY A 66 -19.58 3.88 -6.66
C GLY A 66 -19.31 2.50 -7.28
N VAL A 67 -18.59 2.43 -8.41
CA VAL A 67 -18.10 1.19 -9.01
C VAL A 67 -16.66 0.96 -8.52
N GLY A 68 -16.32 -0.28 -8.19
CA GLY A 68 -14.99 -0.58 -7.69
C GLY A 68 -14.79 -2.05 -7.36
N PHE A 69 -13.88 -2.33 -6.43
CA PHE A 69 -13.62 -3.69 -5.96
C PHE A 69 -13.10 -3.70 -4.53
N VAL A 70 -13.35 -4.80 -3.84
CA VAL A 70 -12.74 -5.14 -2.56
C VAL A 70 -11.67 -6.21 -2.80
N VAL A 71 -10.50 -6.00 -2.21
CA VAL A 71 -9.38 -6.92 -2.18
C VAL A 71 -9.27 -7.51 -0.78
N THR A 72 -9.19 -8.83 -0.69
CA THR A 72 -8.85 -9.56 0.54
C THR A 72 -7.74 -10.57 0.25
N ARG A 73 -6.91 -10.86 1.25
CA ARG A 73 -6.01 -12.00 1.18
C ARG A 73 -6.77 -13.29 1.48
N VAL A 74 -6.50 -14.33 0.71
CA VAL A 74 -7.08 -15.66 0.87
C VAL A 74 -5.99 -16.72 0.98
N ASP A 75 -6.25 -17.77 1.75
CA ASP A 75 -5.42 -18.97 1.77
C ASP A 75 -5.74 -19.90 0.58
N GLU A 76 -5.03 -21.03 0.48
CA GLU A 76 -5.23 -22.03 -0.58
C GLU A 76 -6.64 -22.63 -0.61
N ALA A 77 -7.36 -22.59 0.51
CA ALA A 77 -8.75 -23.02 0.62
C ALA A 77 -9.76 -21.89 0.34
N GLY A 78 -9.28 -20.70 -0.04
CA GLY A 78 -10.12 -19.52 -0.32
C GLY A 78 -10.61 -18.79 0.93
N LYS A 79 -10.10 -19.12 2.12
CA LYS A 79 -10.53 -18.49 3.37
C LYS A 79 -9.84 -17.15 3.56
N THR A 80 -10.61 -16.12 3.92
CA THR A 80 -10.10 -14.80 4.27
C THR A 80 -9.61 -14.75 5.71
N GLY A 81 -8.64 -13.89 6.01
CA GLY A 81 -8.24 -13.58 7.39
C GLY A 81 -6.79 -13.17 7.56
N ASP A 82 -5.96 -13.47 6.56
CA ASP A 82 -4.57 -13.03 6.55
C ASP A 82 -4.43 -11.56 6.16
N GLU A 83 -3.27 -11.00 6.50
CA GLU A 83 -2.93 -9.61 6.23
C GLU A 83 -2.05 -9.49 4.98
N PHE A 84 -2.15 -8.36 4.30
CA PHE A 84 -1.26 -7.95 3.20
C PHE A 84 -0.91 -6.46 3.35
N ASP A 85 0.07 -6.01 2.59
CA ASP A 85 0.47 -4.60 2.56
C ASP A 85 -0.02 -3.96 1.25
N PHE A 86 -0.34 -2.66 1.27
CA PHE A 86 -0.67 -1.96 0.04
C PHE A 86 -0.12 -0.53 0.00
N ALA A 87 0.02 0.00 -1.21
CA ALA A 87 0.21 1.42 -1.48
C ALA A 87 -0.65 1.82 -2.69
N ALA A 88 -1.31 2.99 -2.64
CA ALA A 88 -2.14 3.50 -3.72
C ALA A 88 -1.81 4.98 -3.95
N LEU A 89 -1.03 5.28 -4.98
CA LEU A 89 -0.42 6.60 -5.22
C LEU A 89 -0.57 7.04 -6.68
N HIS A 90 -0.46 8.34 -6.96
CA HIS A 90 -0.39 8.88 -8.33
C HIS A 90 1.01 8.81 -8.96
N TYR A 91 1.88 7.98 -8.40
CA TYR A 91 3.25 7.77 -8.83
C TYR A 91 3.56 6.28 -8.79
N SER A 92 4.24 5.77 -9.82
CA SER A 92 4.80 4.42 -9.77
C SER A 92 6.02 4.38 -8.83
N ALA A 93 6.41 3.19 -8.41
CA ALA A 93 7.64 2.99 -7.64
C ALA A 93 8.89 3.47 -8.42
N GLU A 94 8.86 3.34 -9.76
CA GLU A 94 9.93 3.81 -10.64
C GLU A 94 9.97 5.35 -10.72
N ASP A 95 8.81 6.02 -10.81
CA ASP A 95 8.74 7.49 -10.76
C ASP A 95 9.37 8.02 -9.46
N ILE A 96 9.02 7.40 -8.33
CA ILE A 96 9.55 7.77 -7.00
C ILE A 96 11.05 7.51 -6.90
N ALA A 97 11.53 6.37 -7.43
CA ALA A 97 12.95 5.99 -7.35
C ALA A 97 13.85 6.89 -8.21
N ASN A 98 13.35 7.39 -9.34
CA ASN A 98 14.10 8.19 -10.29
C ASN A 98 14.09 9.70 -9.98
N ALA A 99 13.21 10.16 -9.08
CA ALA A 99 13.17 11.56 -8.65
C ALA A 99 14.17 11.82 -7.51
N ALA A 100 14.86 12.96 -7.54
CA ALA A 100 15.69 13.40 -6.42
C ALA A 100 14.86 14.21 -5.42
N HIS A 101 13.99 15.08 -5.93
CA HIS A 101 13.13 15.96 -5.13
C HIS A 101 11.65 15.77 -5.47
N PRO A 102 10.72 16.11 -4.56
CA PRO A 102 9.29 16.08 -4.84
C PRO A 102 8.87 16.91 -6.05
N THR A 103 9.59 18.00 -6.33
CA THR A 103 9.33 18.87 -7.49
C THR A 103 9.66 18.21 -8.83
N ASP A 104 10.48 17.17 -8.82
CA ASP A 104 10.84 16.42 -10.03
C ASP A 104 9.77 15.39 -10.39
N LEU A 105 8.87 15.07 -9.45
CA LEU A 105 7.78 14.12 -9.66
C LEU A 105 6.69 14.72 -10.54
N LYS A 106 6.33 13.97 -11.58
CA LYS A 106 5.19 14.30 -12.45
C LYS A 106 3.99 13.46 -12.03
N LYS A 107 3.03 14.10 -11.36
CA LYS A 107 1.80 13.45 -10.93
C LYS A 107 1.08 12.86 -12.14
N ARG A 108 0.74 11.57 -12.06
CA ARG A 108 -0.06 10.88 -13.09
C ARG A 108 -1.54 11.00 -12.76
N GLU A 109 -2.38 10.94 -13.78
CA GLU A 109 -3.84 10.91 -13.57
C GLU A 109 -4.25 9.59 -12.92
N ASP A 110 -3.65 8.48 -13.37
CA ASP A 110 -3.92 7.14 -12.88
C ASP A 110 -3.44 6.92 -11.45
N VAL A 111 -4.02 5.90 -10.81
CA VAL A 111 -3.62 5.42 -9.49
C VAL A 111 -2.83 4.12 -9.64
N PHE A 112 -1.60 4.14 -9.15
CA PHE A 112 -0.74 2.96 -9.05
C PHE A 112 -1.01 2.24 -7.74
N LEU A 113 -1.69 1.10 -7.82
CA LEU A 113 -1.95 0.22 -6.68
C LEU A 113 -0.89 -0.90 -6.63
N ARG A 114 -0.20 -0.99 -5.49
CA ARG A 114 0.69 -2.10 -5.12
C ARG A 114 0.02 -2.94 -4.03
N LEU A 115 0.07 -4.25 -4.18
CA LEU A 115 -0.49 -5.25 -3.25
C LEU A 115 0.62 -6.24 -2.94
N ASP A 116 1.16 -6.17 -1.74
CA ASP A 116 2.38 -6.88 -1.36
C ASP A 116 2.07 -8.01 -0.38
N ALA A 117 2.62 -9.19 -0.67
CA ALA A 117 2.59 -10.33 0.25
C ALA A 117 3.41 -10.05 1.53
N ALA A 118 4.50 -9.29 1.36
CA ALA A 118 5.36 -8.79 2.40
C ALA A 118 6.17 -7.59 1.88
N HIS A 119 6.42 -6.62 2.75
CA HIS A 119 7.31 -5.50 2.49
C HIS A 119 8.46 -5.51 3.50
N ALA A 120 9.67 -5.19 3.06
CA ALA A 120 10.82 -5.08 3.96
C ALA A 120 10.62 -3.94 4.96
N GLY A 121 11.14 -4.11 6.18
CA GLY A 121 11.31 -3.02 7.13
C GLY A 121 12.32 -1.98 6.63
N LEU A 122 12.22 -0.77 7.15
CA LEU A 122 13.02 0.39 6.75
C LEU A 122 14.47 0.31 7.27
N GLY A 123 14.64 -0.15 8.52
CA GLY A 123 15.89 -0.01 9.24
C GLY A 123 16.33 1.46 9.40
N THR A 124 17.62 1.66 9.63
CA THR A 124 18.23 3.00 9.81
C THR A 124 19.57 3.11 9.08
N ALA A 125 19.76 2.32 8.02
CA ALA A 125 21.05 2.09 7.37
C ALA A 125 21.70 3.33 6.74
N ARG A 126 20.97 4.46 6.64
CA ARG A 126 21.55 5.74 6.25
C ARG A 126 22.69 6.15 7.21
N CYS A 127 22.47 5.95 8.50
CA CYS A 127 23.48 6.11 9.55
C CYS A 127 23.04 5.30 10.77
N GLY A 128 23.31 4.00 10.78
CA GLY A 128 22.81 3.10 11.80
C GLY A 128 22.68 1.66 11.31
N PRO A 129 22.03 0.79 12.09
CA PRO A 129 21.83 -0.60 11.70
C PRO A 129 20.95 -0.73 10.44
N ALA A 130 21.27 -1.74 9.64
CA ALA A 130 20.38 -2.23 8.59
C ALA A 130 19.09 -2.82 9.18
N THR A 131 18.10 -3.05 8.33
CA THR A 131 16.84 -3.71 8.69
C THR A 131 17.15 -5.03 9.40
N LEU A 132 16.62 -5.22 10.61
CA LEU A 132 16.83 -6.43 11.39
C LEU A 132 16.31 -7.65 10.63
N LYS A 133 16.97 -8.81 10.78
CA LYS A 133 16.64 -10.05 10.05
C LYS A 133 15.16 -10.45 10.13
N LYS A 134 14.50 -10.21 11.27
CA LYS A 134 13.06 -10.51 11.48
C LYS A 134 12.10 -9.62 10.66
N TYR A 135 12.58 -8.50 10.12
CA TYR A 135 11.81 -7.57 9.29
C TYR A 135 12.27 -7.57 7.83
N GLN A 136 13.16 -8.47 7.45
CA GLN A 136 13.55 -8.68 6.06
C GLN A 136 12.59 -9.67 5.39
N VAL A 137 12.34 -9.49 4.10
CA VAL A 137 11.59 -10.46 3.30
C VAL A 137 12.54 -11.62 2.96
N PRO A 138 12.26 -12.86 3.39
CA PRO A 138 13.13 -13.99 3.10
C PRO A 138 13.10 -14.34 1.61
N CYS A 139 14.27 -14.57 1.00
CA CYS A 139 14.37 -15.10 -0.35
C CYS A 139 14.09 -16.61 -0.32
N LYS A 140 12.81 -16.97 -0.40
CA LYS A 140 12.33 -18.35 -0.42
C LYS A 140 11.04 -18.43 -1.22
N GLU A 141 10.69 -19.63 -1.65
CA GLU A 141 9.40 -19.89 -2.27
C GLU A 141 8.25 -19.40 -1.38
N THR A 142 7.34 -18.65 -1.97
CA THR A 142 6.23 -18.00 -1.27
C THR A 142 4.99 -18.06 -2.16
N SER A 143 3.91 -18.64 -1.63
CA SER A 143 2.57 -18.57 -2.23
C SER A 143 1.80 -17.40 -1.65
N PHE A 144 1.08 -16.69 -2.50
CA PHE A 144 0.29 -15.52 -2.15
C PHE A 144 -0.92 -15.42 -3.07
N ALA A 145 -2.11 -15.32 -2.49
CA ALA A 145 -3.36 -15.22 -3.22
C ALA A 145 -4.22 -14.08 -2.69
N LEU A 146 -4.90 -13.42 -3.61
CA LEU A 146 -5.81 -12.31 -3.36
C LEU A 146 -7.14 -12.62 -4.05
N SER A 147 -8.24 -12.29 -3.37
CA SER A 147 -9.58 -12.29 -3.95
C SER A 147 -9.98 -10.86 -4.31
N PHE A 148 -10.56 -10.68 -5.50
CA PHE A 148 -11.10 -9.42 -5.97
C PHE A 148 -12.61 -9.57 -6.13
N THR A 149 -13.37 -8.88 -5.28
CA THR A 149 -14.83 -8.88 -5.31
C THR A 149 -15.31 -7.58 -5.93
N PRO A 150 -15.98 -7.59 -7.10
CA PRO A 150 -16.55 -6.39 -7.69
C PRO A 150 -17.52 -5.70 -6.75
N GLN A 151 -17.56 -4.37 -6.82
CA GLN A 151 -18.52 -3.52 -6.13
C GLN A 151 -19.24 -2.69 -7.18
N VAL A 152 -20.57 -2.71 -7.14
CA VAL A 152 -21.43 -1.91 -8.00
C VAL A 152 -22.47 -1.21 -7.13
N PRO A 153 -22.91 0.00 -7.52
CA PRO A 153 -24.08 0.63 -6.89
C PRO A 153 -25.30 -0.29 -6.99
N LEU A 154 -26.16 -0.25 -5.98
CA LEU A 154 -27.48 -0.88 -6.01
C LEU A 154 -28.40 -0.21 -7.04
#